data_AF-A0A947JKV0-F1
#
_entry.id   AF-A0A947JKV0-F1
#
_cell.length_a   1.000
_cell.length_b   1.000
_cell.length_c   1.000
_cell.angle_alpha   90.00
_cell.angle_beta   90.00
_cell.angle_gamma   90.00
#
_symmetry.space_group_name_H-M   'P 1'
#
loop_
_entity.id
_entity.type
_entity.pdbx_description
1 polymer ?
#
loop_
_entity_poly.entity_id
_entity_poly.type
_entity_poly.pdbx_seq_one_letter_code
_entity_poly.pdbx_strand_id
1 'polypeptide(L)'
;MKRTLWILGMAICMVAVFMVAGCDQTDLPMSPPTDEVVVDQPGDDGFLTAEQINAIGQKQHEEFLANGGVLPQHDGEKSWQVYVHVPFYSQKDYHWSGVGLGFNYDGRSTIGRYGCHLCCVSMLYAKWGYGSETNPPNLNAWKKRSRDHYAFSTSANGDLIRPTQALEYPYNCRPWYTISSSQIYGELRRGRPVIVRTTYGGSHFMVIFAFDGQRFWVKDPLKDGNHQSVPLYGDAHPKKPFRVYGYSR
;
A
#
# COMPACT_ATOMS: atom_id res chain seq x y z
N MET A 1 49.57 60.87 29.19
CA MET A 1 49.96 60.96 30.62
C MET A 1 48.93 60.18 31.45
N LYS A 2 49.38 59.15 32.19
CA LYS A 2 48.82 58.48 33.40
C LYS A 2 47.33 58.05 33.38
N ARG A 3 47.02 56.74 33.23
CA ARG A 3 46.73 55.71 34.28
C ARG A 3 45.52 56.08 35.16
N THR A 4 44.48 55.25 35.34
CA THR A 4 44.39 54.15 36.33
C THR A 4 43.09 53.34 36.05
N LEU A 5 43.14 52.10 35.54
CA LEU A 5 42.94 50.79 36.21
C LEU A 5 42.06 50.73 37.48
N TRP A 6 40.93 50.01 37.41
CA TRP A 6 40.38 49.24 38.55
C TRP A 6 39.89 47.87 38.03
N ILE A 7 40.27 46.83 38.77
CA ILE A 7 39.99 45.41 38.55
C ILE A 7 39.02 44.97 39.65
N LEU A 8 37.99 44.17 39.33
CA LEU A 8 37.66 42.86 39.91
C LEU A 8 36.19 42.48 39.65
N GLY A 9 35.98 41.22 39.23
CA GLY A 9 34.65 40.62 39.09
C GLY A 9 34.70 39.28 38.38
N MET A 10 35.33 38.29 39.01
CA MET A 10 35.42 36.89 38.60
C MET A 10 34.03 36.22 38.54
N ALA A 11 33.72 35.52 37.45
CA ALA A 11 32.72 34.44 37.46
C ALA A 11 33.14 33.34 36.48
N ILE A 12 33.48 32.20 37.08
CA ILE A 12 33.88 30.94 36.45
C ILE A 12 32.61 30.24 35.95
N CYS A 13 32.57 29.86 34.67
CA CYS A 13 31.67 28.82 34.18
C CYS A 13 32.49 27.77 33.43
N MET A 14 32.65 26.63 34.08
CA MET A 14 33.13 25.38 33.48
C MET A 14 32.16 24.96 32.38
N VAL A 15 32.69 24.69 31.18
CA VAL A 15 32.02 23.85 30.19
C VAL A 15 32.90 22.61 30.00
N ALA A 16 32.35 21.47 30.39
CA ALA A 16 32.97 20.17 30.23
C ALA A 16 33.05 19.82 28.73
N VAL A 17 34.27 19.54 28.26
CA VAL A 17 34.52 18.91 26.96
C VAL A 17 34.49 17.40 27.18
N PHE A 18 33.43 16.74 26.71
CA PHE A 18 33.45 15.30 26.51
C PHE A 18 33.80 15.01 25.05
N MET A 19 35.04 14.58 24.83
CA MET A 19 35.39 13.74 23.68
C MET A 19 34.83 12.34 23.94
N VAL A 20 34.04 11.84 23.00
CA VAL A 20 33.86 10.38 22.83
C VAL A 20 34.11 10.06 21.37
N ALA A 21 35.25 9.43 21.14
CA ALA A 21 35.56 8.67 19.94
C ALA A 21 34.71 7.39 19.93
N GLY A 22 34.34 6.93 18.74
CA GLY A 22 33.88 5.57 18.52
C GLY A 22 32.67 5.46 17.59
N CYS A 23 32.93 5.26 16.31
CA CYS A 23 32.08 4.36 15.52
C CYS A 23 33.01 3.35 14.85
N ASP A 24 33.16 2.26 15.60
CA ASP A 24 33.66 0.98 15.16
C ASP A 24 32.79 0.47 14.01
N GLN A 25 33.43 0.03 12.93
CA GLN A 25 32.78 -0.45 11.73
C GLN A 25 32.45 -1.93 11.96
N THR A 26 31.32 -2.20 12.63
CA THR A 26 30.81 -3.57 12.74
C THR A 26 30.17 -3.97 11.42
N ASP A 27 30.93 -4.70 10.62
CA ASP A 27 30.44 -5.56 9.56
C ASP A 27 29.34 -6.47 10.12
N LEU A 28 28.09 -6.21 9.74
CA LEU A 28 27.00 -7.15 9.98
C LEU A 28 27.15 -8.32 8.99
N PRO A 29 27.12 -9.58 9.45
CA PRO A 29 27.21 -10.73 8.56
C PRO A 29 25.98 -10.76 7.64
N MET A 30 26.22 -10.73 6.33
CA MET A 30 25.23 -11.11 5.34
C MET A 30 24.92 -12.59 5.54
N SER A 31 23.73 -12.91 6.03
CA SER A 31 23.21 -14.27 6.00
C SER A 31 23.04 -14.74 4.54
N PRO A 32 23.40 -15.99 4.21
CA PRO A 32 23.36 -16.54 2.86
C PRO A 32 21.91 -16.72 2.36
N PRO A 33 21.69 -16.91 1.04
CA PRO A 33 20.36 -16.92 0.46
C PRO A 33 19.56 -18.10 0.99
N THR A 34 18.39 -17.82 1.56
CA THR A 34 17.41 -18.82 1.93
C THR A 34 16.88 -19.48 0.66
N ASP A 35 16.88 -20.81 0.64
CA ASP A 35 16.31 -21.65 -0.40
C ASP A 35 14.99 -21.08 -0.93
N GLU A 36 14.95 -20.83 -2.24
CA GLU A 36 13.73 -20.41 -2.91
C GLU A 36 12.66 -21.48 -2.70
N VAL A 37 11.58 -21.09 -2.05
CA VAL A 37 10.40 -21.93 -1.90
C VAL A 37 9.87 -22.25 -3.29
N VAL A 38 10.03 -23.51 -3.71
CA VAL A 38 9.30 -24.09 -4.83
C VAL A 38 7.85 -24.23 -4.38
N VAL A 39 7.11 -23.14 -4.48
CA VAL A 39 5.67 -23.21 -4.69
C VAL A 39 5.52 -23.85 -6.06
N ASP A 40 4.72 -24.91 -6.18
CA ASP A 40 4.31 -25.43 -7.50
C ASP A 40 4.05 -24.22 -8.39
N GLN A 41 4.76 -24.18 -9.52
CA GLN A 41 4.73 -23.01 -10.38
C GLN A 41 3.28 -22.60 -10.59
N PRO A 42 2.98 -21.28 -10.72
CA PRO A 42 1.66 -20.89 -11.18
C PRO A 42 1.29 -21.76 -12.37
N GLY A 43 0.00 -22.13 -12.49
CA GLY A 43 -0.46 -22.94 -13.61
C GLY A 43 0.12 -22.43 -14.93
N ASP A 44 0.20 -23.27 -15.97
CA ASP A 44 0.87 -22.95 -17.25
C ASP A 44 0.50 -21.57 -17.86
N ASP A 45 -0.58 -20.95 -17.40
CA ASP A 45 -1.09 -19.62 -17.73
C ASP A 45 -0.53 -18.44 -16.90
N GLY A 46 0.23 -18.70 -15.84
CA GLY A 46 0.83 -17.70 -14.96
C GLY A 46 -0.16 -17.03 -14.01
N PHE A 47 -1.22 -17.73 -13.57
CA PHE A 47 -2.15 -17.32 -12.51
C PHE A 47 -1.91 -18.08 -11.19
N LEU A 48 -2.21 -17.44 -10.06
CA LEU A 48 -2.21 -18.02 -8.72
C LEU A 48 -3.63 -17.97 -8.14
N THR A 49 -4.14 -19.08 -7.65
CA THR A 49 -5.44 -19.09 -6.96
C THR A 49 -5.36 -18.36 -5.62
N ALA A 50 -6.52 -17.97 -5.07
CA ALA A 50 -6.58 -17.41 -3.73
C ALA A 50 -5.99 -18.36 -2.67
N GLU A 51 -6.22 -19.68 -2.80
CA GLU A 51 -5.66 -20.71 -1.92
C GLU A 51 -4.14 -20.73 -1.99
N GLN A 52 -3.56 -20.65 -3.19
CA GLN A 52 -2.09 -20.60 -3.35
C GLN A 52 -1.49 -19.35 -2.69
N ILE A 53 -2.12 -18.19 -2.85
CA ILE A 53 -1.68 -16.94 -2.21
C ILE A 53 -1.80 -17.05 -0.68
N ASN A 54 -2.91 -17.62 -0.18
CA ASN A 54 -3.14 -17.82 1.24
C ASN A 54 -2.14 -18.80 1.87
N ALA A 55 -1.80 -19.89 1.18
CA ALA A 55 -0.79 -20.85 1.60
C ALA A 55 0.60 -20.21 1.73
N ILE A 56 0.97 -19.33 0.78
CA ILE A 56 2.20 -18.53 0.88
C ILE A 56 2.16 -17.65 2.13
N GLY A 57 1.06 -16.93 2.35
CA GLY A 57 0.90 -16.07 3.53
C GLY A 57 1.04 -16.84 4.85
N GLN A 58 0.43 -18.02 4.94
CA GLN A 58 0.52 -18.89 6.11
C GLN A 58 1.96 -19.33 6.38
N LYS A 59 2.66 -19.85 5.36
CA LYS A 59 4.05 -20.28 5.52
C LYS A 59 4.94 -19.13 6.00
N GLN A 60 4.77 -17.94 5.42
CA GLN A 60 5.56 -16.76 5.82
C GLN A 60 5.25 -16.28 7.23
N HIS A 61 4.01 -16.45 7.68
CA HIS A 61 3.62 -16.19 9.05
C HIS A 61 4.31 -17.18 10.01
N GLU A 62 4.28 -18.46 9.71
CA GLU A 62 4.95 -19.52 10.50
C GLU A 62 6.47 -19.28 10.58
N GLU A 63 7.12 -18.99 9.45
CA GLU A 63 8.54 -18.65 9.39
C GLU A 63 8.86 -17.38 10.20
N PHE A 64 7.99 -16.37 10.15
CA PHE A 64 8.17 -15.18 10.96
C PHE A 64 8.16 -15.48 12.46
N LEU A 65 7.20 -16.28 12.93
CA LEU A 65 7.10 -16.68 14.33
C LEU A 65 8.32 -17.53 14.74
N ALA A 66 8.73 -18.48 13.90
CA ALA A 66 9.90 -19.33 14.14
C ALA A 66 11.19 -18.51 14.32
N ASN A 67 11.29 -17.36 13.65
CA ASN A 67 12.43 -16.45 13.74
C ASN A 67 12.30 -15.38 14.85
N GLY A 68 11.54 -15.66 15.91
CA GLY A 68 11.41 -14.77 17.08
C GLY A 68 10.48 -13.57 16.85
N GLY A 69 9.62 -13.68 15.83
CA GLY A 69 8.70 -12.63 15.47
C GLY A 69 7.60 -12.34 16.49
N VAL A 70 7.40 -11.06 16.82
CA VAL A 70 6.28 -10.61 17.66
C VAL A 70 5.22 -9.92 16.80
N LEU A 71 3.97 -10.36 16.96
CA LEU A 71 2.82 -9.75 16.28
C LEU A 71 2.39 -8.45 16.99
N PRO A 72 1.82 -7.48 16.26
CA PRO A 72 1.16 -6.35 16.88
C PRO A 72 0.01 -6.84 17.78
N GLN A 73 -0.04 -6.38 19.02
CA GLN A 73 -1.21 -6.64 19.88
C GLN A 73 -2.37 -5.78 19.40
N HIS A 74 -3.51 -6.41 19.05
CA HIS A 74 -4.76 -5.72 18.74
C HIS A 74 -5.83 -6.15 19.75
N ASP A 75 -6.47 -5.15 20.32
CA ASP A 75 -7.52 -5.21 21.32
C ASP A 75 -8.86 -5.60 20.67
N GLY A 76 -9.35 -6.79 21.04
CA GLY A 76 -10.77 -7.15 20.96
C GLY A 76 -11.32 -7.65 19.61
N GLU A 77 -11.49 -8.97 19.55
CA GLU A 77 -12.46 -9.74 18.73
C GLU A 77 -12.12 -10.11 17.27
N LYS A 78 -11.96 -11.43 17.08
CA LYS A 78 -11.52 -12.20 15.89
C LYS A 78 -10.10 -11.85 15.45
N SER A 79 -9.15 -12.68 15.89
CA SER A 79 -7.72 -12.38 15.85
C SER A 79 -7.14 -12.35 14.43
N TRP A 80 -7.24 -11.21 13.77
CA TRP A 80 -6.29 -10.86 12.72
C TRP A 80 -4.88 -10.99 13.28
N GLN A 81 -4.03 -11.84 12.69
CA GLN A 81 -2.61 -11.90 13.06
C GLN A 81 -1.88 -10.66 12.57
N VAL A 82 -2.31 -10.13 11.42
CA VAL A 82 -1.88 -8.84 10.90
C VAL A 82 -3.12 -8.08 10.45
N TYR A 83 -3.26 -6.85 10.92
CA TYR A 83 -4.34 -5.96 10.54
C TYR A 83 -3.78 -4.58 10.20
N VAL A 84 -4.23 -4.06 9.06
CA VAL A 84 -3.94 -2.70 8.63
C VAL A 84 -5.27 -1.97 8.52
N HIS A 85 -5.48 -0.95 9.36
CA HIS A 85 -6.66 -0.09 9.21
C HIS A 85 -6.63 0.61 7.84
N VAL A 86 -7.70 0.46 7.07
CA VAL A 86 -7.90 1.08 5.75
C VAL A 86 -9.34 1.61 5.69
N PRO A 87 -9.57 2.90 5.36
CA PRO A 87 -10.91 3.43 5.09
C PRO A 87 -11.59 2.65 3.96
N PHE A 88 -12.92 2.67 3.90
CA PHE A 88 -13.65 1.95 2.85
C PHE A 88 -14.40 2.90 1.93
N TYR A 89 -14.24 2.66 0.63
CA TYR A 89 -14.99 3.33 -0.42
C TYR A 89 -15.58 2.31 -1.36
N SER A 90 -16.91 2.18 -1.35
CA SER A 90 -17.62 1.33 -2.30
C SER A 90 -17.67 2.01 -3.66
N GLN A 91 -17.44 1.28 -4.75
CA GLN A 91 -17.77 1.79 -6.07
C GLN A 91 -19.29 1.88 -6.28
N LYS A 92 -20.08 1.12 -5.50
CA LYS A 92 -21.54 1.10 -5.54
C LYS A 92 -22.21 2.19 -4.72
N ASP A 93 -21.43 3.05 -4.06
CA ASP A 93 -21.97 4.17 -3.28
C ASP A 93 -22.87 5.08 -4.15
N TYR A 94 -24.06 5.40 -3.66
CA TYR A 94 -25.04 6.18 -4.41
C TYR A 94 -24.56 7.62 -4.68
N HIS A 95 -23.65 8.15 -3.86
CA HIS A 95 -23.13 9.51 -4.04
C HIS A 95 -22.29 9.66 -5.31
N TRP A 96 -21.67 8.59 -5.81
CA TRP A 96 -20.74 8.68 -6.94
C TRP A 96 -20.80 7.56 -7.97
N SER A 97 -21.54 6.48 -7.72
CA SER A 97 -21.65 5.35 -8.66
C SER A 97 -22.14 5.76 -10.06
N GLY A 98 -22.94 6.83 -10.15
CA GLY A 98 -23.41 7.42 -11.42
C GLY A 98 -22.45 8.40 -12.09
N VAL A 99 -21.37 8.83 -11.41
CA VAL A 99 -20.40 9.78 -11.96
C VAL A 99 -19.56 9.11 -13.04
N GLY A 100 -19.36 9.81 -14.16
CA GLY A 100 -18.51 9.32 -15.25
C GLY A 100 -17.09 9.01 -14.79
N LEU A 101 -16.53 7.87 -15.20
CA LEU A 101 -15.18 7.46 -14.83
C LEU A 101 -14.16 8.14 -15.74
N GLY A 102 -13.27 8.95 -15.15
CA GLY A 102 -12.08 9.54 -15.79
C GLY A 102 -12.22 9.74 -17.30
N PHE A 103 -11.38 9.05 -18.08
CA PHE A 103 -11.43 9.05 -19.54
C PHE A 103 -12.60 8.15 -19.98
N ASN A 104 -13.78 8.75 -20.03
CA ASN A 104 -15.00 8.09 -20.41
C ASN A 104 -15.19 8.11 -21.94
N TYR A 105 -14.27 7.47 -22.68
CA TYR A 105 -14.26 7.48 -24.15
C TYR A 105 -15.58 6.99 -24.77
N ASP A 106 -16.23 6.00 -24.14
CA ASP A 106 -17.49 5.43 -24.60
C ASP A 106 -18.74 6.20 -24.14
N GLY A 107 -18.55 7.23 -23.31
CA GLY A 107 -19.62 8.04 -22.70
C GLY A 107 -20.50 7.27 -21.70
N ARG A 108 -20.22 6.00 -21.42
CA ARG A 108 -21.07 5.09 -20.62
C ARG A 108 -20.36 4.53 -19.40
N SER A 109 -19.07 4.82 -19.25
CA SER A 109 -18.24 4.37 -18.15
C SER A 109 -18.49 5.22 -16.92
N THR A 110 -18.90 4.59 -15.83
CA THR A 110 -19.09 5.25 -14.53
C THR A 110 -18.22 4.63 -13.45
N ILE A 111 -18.01 5.35 -12.35
CA ILE A 111 -17.34 4.81 -11.17
C ILE A 111 -18.03 3.53 -10.69
N GLY A 112 -19.36 3.49 -10.70
CA GLY A 112 -20.11 2.32 -10.24
C GLY A 112 -19.93 1.05 -11.08
N ARG A 113 -19.60 1.22 -12.36
CA ARG A 113 -19.43 0.09 -13.28
C ARG A 113 -17.97 -0.36 -13.38
N TYR A 114 -17.00 0.56 -13.32
CA TYR A 114 -15.59 0.27 -13.63
C TYR A 114 -14.59 0.88 -12.64
N GLY A 115 -15.04 1.42 -11.50
CA GLY A 115 -14.22 2.17 -10.56
C GLY A 115 -13.49 1.36 -9.48
N CYS A 116 -13.39 0.03 -9.57
CA CYS A 116 -12.78 -0.80 -8.51
C CYS A 116 -11.34 -0.36 -8.18
N HIS A 117 -10.51 -0.10 -9.20
CA HIS A 117 -9.14 0.35 -9.00
C HIS A 117 -9.09 1.76 -8.38
N LEU A 118 -9.90 2.70 -8.89
CA LEU A 118 -10.05 4.06 -8.35
C LEU A 118 -10.40 4.04 -6.85
N CYS A 119 -11.38 3.22 -6.46
CA CYS A 119 -11.78 3.06 -5.07
C CYS A 119 -10.64 2.51 -4.21
N CYS A 120 -9.92 1.49 -4.68
CA CYS A 120 -8.76 0.94 -3.96
C CYS A 120 -7.66 1.98 -3.74
N VAL A 121 -7.31 2.77 -4.77
CA VAL A 121 -6.30 3.84 -4.64
C VAL A 121 -6.79 4.92 -3.68
N SER A 122 -8.07 5.29 -3.76
CA SER A 122 -8.67 6.27 -2.84
C SER A 122 -8.59 5.80 -1.38
N MET A 123 -8.87 4.51 -1.12
CA MET A 123 -8.77 3.91 0.21
C MET A 123 -7.34 3.98 0.76
N LEU A 124 -6.34 3.62 -0.06
CA LEU A 124 -4.94 3.73 0.33
C LEU A 124 -4.54 5.19 0.57
N TYR A 125 -4.96 6.11 -0.29
CA TYR A 125 -4.57 7.51 -0.16
C TYR A 125 -5.21 8.17 1.08
N ALA A 126 -6.46 7.83 1.38
CA ALA A 126 -7.15 8.27 2.59
C ALA A 126 -6.44 7.73 3.83
N LYS A 127 -6.04 6.44 3.84
CA LYS A 127 -5.23 5.86 4.92
C LYS A 127 -3.94 6.66 5.17
N TRP A 128 -3.29 7.12 4.10
CA TRP A 128 -2.03 7.86 4.19
C TRP A 128 -2.18 9.34 4.51
N GLY A 129 -3.40 9.82 4.76
CA GLY A 129 -3.62 11.20 5.18
C GLY A 129 -3.33 12.23 4.09
N TYR A 130 -3.45 11.85 2.82
CA TYR A 130 -3.17 12.74 1.69
C TYR A 130 -4.21 13.84 1.45
N GLY A 131 -5.01 14.15 2.46
CA GLY A 131 -6.05 15.18 2.49
C GLY A 131 -7.42 14.58 2.81
N SER A 132 -8.21 15.31 3.61
CA SER A 132 -9.59 14.97 3.99
C SER A 132 -10.56 14.83 2.82
N GLU A 133 -10.15 15.29 1.63
CA GLU A 133 -10.92 15.23 0.39
C GLU A 133 -10.57 14.00 -0.48
N THR A 134 -9.74 13.07 0.01
CA THR A 134 -9.34 11.90 -0.80
C THR A 134 -10.46 10.85 -0.88
N ASN A 135 -11.42 11.09 -1.75
CA ASN A 135 -12.52 10.17 -2.08
C ASN A 135 -12.51 9.83 -3.57
N PRO A 136 -13.30 8.81 -4.01
CA PRO A 136 -13.32 8.42 -5.41
C PRO A 136 -13.66 9.57 -6.38
N PRO A 137 -14.70 10.41 -6.15
CA PRO A 137 -14.97 11.57 -7.01
C PRO A 137 -13.80 12.52 -7.21
N ASN A 138 -13.12 12.89 -6.13
CA ASN A 138 -12.05 13.89 -6.18
C ASN A 138 -10.80 13.34 -6.86
N LEU A 139 -10.48 12.06 -6.64
CA LEU A 139 -9.38 11.41 -7.34
C LEU A 139 -9.73 11.13 -8.82
N ASN A 140 -11.02 10.92 -9.13
CA ASN A 140 -11.53 10.72 -10.48
C ASN A 140 -11.56 12.02 -11.31
N ALA A 141 -11.84 13.15 -10.67
CA ALA A 141 -11.91 14.47 -11.29
C ALA A 141 -10.54 15.17 -11.38
N TRP A 142 -9.44 14.42 -11.50
CA TRP A 142 -8.10 14.99 -11.44
C TRP A 142 -7.85 15.96 -12.61
N LYS A 143 -7.55 17.22 -12.28
CA LYS A 143 -7.21 18.28 -13.24
C LYS A 143 -5.83 18.83 -12.95
N LYS A 144 -5.09 19.19 -14.01
CA LYS A 144 -3.79 19.87 -13.95
C LYS A 144 -3.73 20.90 -15.06
N ARG A 145 -3.48 22.15 -14.68
CA ARG A 145 -3.46 23.31 -15.59
C ARG A 145 -4.74 23.44 -16.44
N SER A 146 -5.91 23.27 -15.80
CA SER A 146 -7.24 23.37 -16.43
C SER A 146 -7.51 22.38 -17.57
N ARG A 147 -6.67 21.34 -17.70
CA ARG A 147 -6.94 20.16 -18.53
C ARG A 147 -7.43 19.05 -17.63
N ASP A 148 -8.43 18.31 -18.09
CA ASP A 148 -8.86 17.08 -17.44
C ASP A 148 -7.77 16.03 -17.66
N HIS A 149 -7.26 15.46 -16.57
CA HIS A 149 -6.27 14.39 -16.60
C HIS A 149 -6.90 13.12 -16.11
N TYR A 150 -6.98 12.18 -17.04
CA TYR A 150 -7.76 10.99 -16.83
C TYR A 150 -6.86 9.88 -16.30
N ALA A 151 -6.69 9.85 -14.98
CA ALA A 151 -5.92 8.83 -14.27
C ALA A 151 -6.54 7.41 -14.39
N PHE A 152 -7.80 7.31 -14.80
CA PHE A 152 -8.58 6.07 -14.89
C PHE A 152 -9.36 6.05 -16.22
N SER A 153 -9.43 4.91 -16.91
CA SER A 153 -10.02 4.79 -18.26
C SER A 153 -10.59 3.39 -18.49
N THR A 154 -11.64 3.25 -19.29
CA THR A 154 -12.18 1.94 -19.70
C THR A 154 -11.50 1.31 -20.90
N SER A 155 -10.70 2.05 -21.67
CA SER A 155 -9.91 1.48 -22.76
C SER A 155 -8.73 0.67 -22.19
N ALA A 156 -8.87 -0.66 -22.18
CA ALA A 156 -7.99 -1.67 -21.56
C ALA A 156 -8.19 -1.95 -20.05
N ASN A 157 -9.45 -1.98 -19.58
CA ASN A 157 -9.88 -2.49 -18.26
C ASN A 157 -9.70 -1.58 -17.04
N GLY A 158 -9.99 -0.28 -17.07
CA GLY A 158 -10.02 0.53 -15.81
C GLY A 158 -8.65 0.78 -15.19
N ASP A 159 -7.63 0.12 -15.73
CA ASP A 159 -6.40 -0.20 -15.05
C ASP A 159 -5.32 0.73 -15.54
N LEU A 160 -4.74 1.44 -14.58
CA LEU A 160 -3.51 2.21 -14.69
C LEU A 160 -3.73 3.67 -15.01
N ILE A 161 -3.35 4.48 -14.02
CA ILE A 161 -2.41 5.57 -14.29
C ILE A 161 -1.20 4.91 -14.95
N ARG A 162 -1.05 5.00 -16.27
CA ARG A 162 0.17 4.46 -16.90
C ARG A 162 1.36 5.18 -16.28
N PRO A 163 2.49 4.50 -16.01
CA PRO A 163 3.71 5.16 -15.59
C PRO A 163 4.07 6.33 -16.49
N THR A 164 3.84 6.30 -17.81
CA THR A 164 4.06 7.46 -18.68
C THR A 164 3.12 8.65 -18.41
N GLN A 165 1.84 8.39 -18.09
CA GLN A 165 0.88 9.43 -17.64
C GLN A 165 1.19 9.91 -16.22
N ALA A 166 1.83 9.06 -15.41
CA ALA A 166 2.38 9.42 -14.11
C ALA A 166 3.68 10.24 -14.22
N LEU A 167 4.55 9.87 -15.16
CA LEU A 167 5.85 10.46 -15.47
C LEU A 167 5.72 11.77 -16.24
N GLU A 168 4.58 12.04 -16.89
CA GLU A 168 4.22 13.39 -17.34
C GLU A 168 4.15 14.36 -16.14
N TYR A 169 3.96 13.82 -14.93
CA TYR A 169 3.86 14.56 -13.67
C TYR A 169 4.69 13.93 -12.54
N PRO A 170 6.03 13.90 -12.69
CA PRO A 170 6.93 13.13 -11.83
C PRO A 170 6.93 13.60 -10.36
N TYR A 171 6.42 14.79 -10.07
CA TYR A 171 6.28 15.36 -8.73
C TYR A 171 4.87 15.22 -8.13
N ASN A 172 3.88 14.79 -8.91
CA ASN A 172 2.47 14.70 -8.48
C ASN A 172 1.95 13.26 -8.47
N CYS A 173 2.51 12.38 -9.30
CA CYS A 173 2.17 10.97 -9.24
C CYS A 173 3.05 10.26 -8.23
N ARG A 174 2.40 9.74 -7.19
CA ARG A 174 3.10 8.96 -6.19
C ARG A 174 3.51 7.62 -6.78
N PRO A 175 4.78 7.22 -6.61
CA PRO A 175 5.26 5.97 -7.15
C PRO A 175 4.44 4.81 -6.58
N TRP A 176 4.18 3.86 -7.45
CA TRP A 176 3.74 2.52 -7.10
C TRP A 176 4.79 1.56 -7.62
N TYR A 177 4.92 0.41 -6.97
CA TYR A 177 5.77 -0.67 -7.45
C TYR A 177 5.01 -1.99 -7.34
N THR A 178 5.41 -2.95 -8.17
CA THR A 178 4.91 -4.31 -8.08
C THR A 178 5.66 -5.10 -7.02
N ILE A 179 4.95 -5.97 -6.33
CA ILE A 179 5.52 -6.97 -5.44
C ILE A 179 5.11 -8.37 -5.88
N SER A 180 5.83 -9.40 -5.45
CA SER A 180 5.41 -10.79 -5.57
C SER A 180 4.33 -11.14 -4.52
N SER A 181 3.65 -12.27 -4.70
CA SER A 181 2.72 -12.81 -3.70
C SER A 181 3.39 -13.06 -2.34
N SER A 182 4.64 -13.55 -2.37
CA SER A 182 5.49 -13.73 -1.19
C SER A 182 5.92 -12.44 -0.50
N GLN A 183 5.58 -11.26 -1.02
CA GLN A 183 5.91 -10.00 -0.34
C GLN A 183 4.71 -9.41 0.40
N ILE A 184 3.49 -9.93 0.15
CA ILE A 184 2.24 -9.37 0.69
C ILE A 184 2.25 -9.36 2.22
N TYR A 185 2.54 -10.51 2.86
CA TYR A 185 2.52 -10.62 4.32
C TYR A 185 3.51 -9.63 4.96
N GLY A 186 4.71 -9.53 4.41
CA GLY A 186 5.73 -8.58 4.88
C GLY A 186 5.32 -7.12 4.70
N GLU A 187 4.60 -6.75 3.64
CA GLU A 187 4.09 -5.38 3.46
C GLU A 187 2.97 -5.07 4.48
N LEU A 188 2.03 -5.99 4.70
CA LEU A 188 0.99 -5.81 5.71
C LEU A 188 1.58 -5.59 7.10
N ARG A 189 2.64 -6.32 7.46
CA ARG A 189 3.35 -6.15 8.73
C ARG A 189 4.05 -4.80 8.87
N ARG A 190 4.40 -4.15 7.77
CA ARG A 190 4.91 -2.77 7.75
C ARG A 190 3.77 -1.73 7.77
N GLY A 191 2.53 -2.17 7.97
CA GLY A 191 1.34 -1.33 7.94
C GLY A 191 0.90 -0.94 6.53
N ARG A 192 1.43 -1.57 5.49
CA ARG A 192 1.22 -1.21 4.07
C ARG A 192 0.24 -2.19 3.42
N PRO A 193 -1.01 -1.77 3.18
CA PRO A 193 -1.99 -2.62 2.50
C PRO A 193 -1.63 -2.73 1.01
N VAL A 194 -2.07 -3.82 0.38
CA VAL A 194 -1.66 -4.17 -0.99
C VAL A 194 -2.88 -4.19 -1.89
N ILE A 195 -2.80 -3.54 -3.05
CA ILE A 195 -3.84 -3.66 -4.07
C ILE A 195 -3.56 -4.91 -4.91
N VAL A 196 -4.51 -5.82 -4.95
CA VAL A 196 -4.49 -7.02 -5.80
C VAL A 196 -5.43 -6.82 -6.99
N ARG A 197 -5.08 -7.39 -8.14
CA ARG A 197 -6.00 -7.58 -9.26
C ARG A 197 -6.30 -9.07 -9.42
N THR A 198 -7.56 -9.42 -9.42
CA THR A 198 -8.01 -10.78 -9.61
C THR A 198 -8.78 -10.93 -10.91
N THR A 199 -8.90 -12.16 -11.37
CA THR A 199 -9.82 -12.57 -12.43
C THR A 199 -10.98 -13.31 -11.77
N TYR A 200 -12.05 -12.57 -11.46
CA TYR A 200 -13.28 -13.11 -10.87
C TYR A 200 -14.48 -12.53 -11.61
N GLY A 201 -15.02 -13.30 -12.57
CA GLY A 201 -16.04 -12.79 -13.51
C GLY A 201 -15.54 -11.65 -14.41
N GLY A 202 -14.22 -11.44 -14.49
CA GLY A 202 -13.55 -10.31 -15.14
C GLY A 202 -12.38 -9.77 -14.31
N SER A 203 -11.72 -8.71 -14.79
CA SER A 203 -10.66 -8.01 -14.05
C SER A 203 -11.26 -7.23 -12.88
N HIS A 204 -10.84 -7.52 -11.65
CA HIS A 204 -11.32 -6.85 -10.44
C HIS A 204 -10.18 -6.43 -9.51
N PHE A 205 -10.36 -5.33 -8.77
CA PHE A 205 -9.34 -4.79 -7.86
C PHE A 205 -9.86 -4.73 -6.44
N MET A 206 -9.03 -5.17 -5.51
CA MET A 206 -9.35 -5.18 -4.08
C MET A 206 -8.12 -4.77 -3.25
N VAL A 207 -8.35 -4.35 -2.01
CA VAL A 207 -7.25 -4.01 -1.08
C VAL A 207 -7.07 -5.13 -0.07
N ILE A 208 -5.98 -5.88 -0.15
CA ILE A 208 -5.55 -6.77 0.92
C ILE A 208 -5.13 -5.91 2.12
N PHE A 209 -5.78 -6.11 3.26
CA PHE A 209 -5.56 -5.31 4.47
C PHE A 209 -5.26 -6.14 5.72
N ALA A 210 -5.54 -7.44 5.70
CA ALA A 210 -5.34 -8.29 6.87
C ALA A 210 -4.97 -9.73 6.50
N PHE A 211 -4.43 -10.44 7.48
CA PHE A 211 -4.17 -11.86 7.46
C PHE A 211 -4.60 -12.48 8.80
N ASP A 212 -5.41 -13.54 8.77
CA ASP A 212 -5.94 -14.20 9.99
C ASP A 212 -5.08 -15.37 10.50
N GLY A 213 -3.95 -15.66 9.86
CA GLY A 213 -3.13 -16.84 10.14
C GLY A 213 -3.28 -17.93 9.08
N GLN A 214 -4.38 -17.92 8.32
CA GLN A 214 -4.67 -18.88 7.27
C GLN A 214 -4.92 -18.21 5.92
N ARG A 215 -5.60 -17.06 5.91
CA ARG A 215 -6.10 -16.40 4.71
C ARG A 215 -5.85 -14.90 4.76
N PHE A 216 -5.58 -14.33 3.59
CA PHE A 216 -5.63 -12.91 3.35
C PHE A 216 -7.07 -12.43 3.19
N TRP A 217 -7.30 -11.24 3.72
CA TRP A 217 -8.59 -10.57 3.68
C TRP A 217 -8.50 -9.26 2.95
N VAL A 218 -9.57 -8.97 2.21
CA VAL A 218 -9.64 -7.85 1.29
C VAL A 218 -10.81 -6.93 1.61
N LYS A 219 -10.61 -5.64 1.34
CA LYS A 219 -11.69 -4.68 1.13
C LYS A 219 -12.07 -4.71 -0.33
N ASP A 220 -13.30 -5.14 -0.59
CA ASP A 220 -13.84 -5.29 -1.94
C ASP A 220 -14.73 -4.08 -2.29
N PRO A 221 -14.34 -3.24 -3.27
CA PRO A 221 -15.12 -2.07 -3.71
C PRO A 221 -16.53 -2.41 -4.21
N LEU A 222 -16.81 -3.66 -4.59
CA LEU A 222 -18.15 -4.07 -5.01
C LEU A 222 -19.11 -4.31 -3.83
N LYS A 223 -18.60 -4.32 -2.59
CA LYS A 223 -19.39 -4.51 -1.37
C LYS A 223 -19.90 -3.18 -0.82
N ASP A 224 -20.85 -3.28 0.09
CA ASP A 224 -21.31 -2.16 0.91
C ASP A 224 -20.47 -2.01 2.19
N GLY A 225 -20.73 -0.96 2.98
CA GLY A 225 -19.98 -0.68 4.21
C GLY A 225 -20.09 -1.75 5.30
N ASN A 226 -21.15 -2.57 5.29
CA ASN A 226 -21.38 -3.63 6.28
C ASN A 226 -20.72 -4.95 5.87
N HIS A 227 -20.49 -5.16 4.57
CA HIS A 227 -19.91 -6.39 4.01
C HIS A 227 -18.56 -6.16 3.34
N GLN A 228 -17.87 -5.08 3.72
CA GLN A 228 -16.64 -4.61 3.09
C GLN A 228 -15.46 -5.60 3.18
N SER A 229 -15.38 -6.38 4.26
CA SER A 229 -14.26 -7.28 4.55
C SER A 229 -14.60 -8.72 4.18
N VAL A 230 -13.94 -9.27 3.18
CA VAL A 230 -14.15 -10.65 2.70
C VAL A 230 -12.84 -11.38 2.51
N PRO A 231 -12.81 -12.73 2.53
CA PRO A 231 -11.63 -13.48 2.13
C PRO A 231 -11.23 -13.15 0.68
N LEU A 232 -9.94 -13.17 0.38
CA LEU A 232 -9.46 -13.07 -0.99
C LEU A 232 -10.08 -14.19 -1.85
N TYR A 233 -10.52 -13.86 -3.07
CA TYR A 233 -11.16 -14.80 -3.98
C TYR A 233 -10.67 -14.64 -5.42
N GLY A 234 -10.82 -15.72 -6.19
CA GLY A 234 -10.44 -15.81 -7.60
C GLY A 234 -8.93 -15.87 -7.80
N ASP A 235 -8.52 -15.97 -9.06
CA ASP A 235 -7.10 -16.09 -9.41
C ASP A 235 -6.46 -14.70 -9.54
N ALA A 236 -5.23 -14.54 -9.04
CA ALA A 236 -4.42 -13.34 -9.22
C ALA A 236 -3.18 -13.68 -10.06
N HIS A 237 -2.73 -12.73 -10.89
CA HIS A 237 -1.69 -13.00 -11.87
C HIS A 237 -0.24 -12.71 -11.36
N PRO A 238 0.60 -13.66 -10.94
CA PRO A 238 1.94 -13.42 -10.39
C PRO A 238 2.87 -12.50 -11.20
N LYS A 239 2.78 -12.47 -12.54
CA LYS A 239 3.60 -11.57 -13.36
C LYS A 239 3.12 -10.10 -13.29
N LYS A 240 1.85 -9.87 -12.96
CA LYS A 240 1.20 -8.58 -12.66
C LYS A 240 -0.15 -8.87 -11.95
N PRO A 241 -0.31 -8.85 -10.60
CA PRO A 241 -0.65 -7.61 -9.88
C PRO A 241 -0.62 -7.72 -8.33
N PHE A 242 0.42 -7.20 -7.70
CA PHE A 242 0.31 -6.76 -6.31
C PHE A 242 0.99 -5.42 -6.27
N ARG A 243 0.24 -4.38 -5.94
CA ARG A 243 0.73 -3.01 -5.99
C ARG A 243 0.70 -2.41 -4.62
N VAL A 244 1.84 -1.89 -4.22
CA VAL A 244 1.94 -0.98 -3.08
C VAL A 244 1.94 0.44 -3.64
N TYR A 245 1.02 1.27 -3.14
CA TYR A 245 0.92 2.68 -3.51
C TYR A 245 1.35 3.57 -2.36
N GLY A 246 2.00 4.70 -2.69
CA GLY A 246 2.24 5.79 -1.75
C GLY A 246 3.62 5.81 -1.11
N TYR A 247 4.59 5.03 -1.61
CA TYR A 247 5.96 5.01 -1.14
C TYR A 247 6.95 4.98 -2.31
N SER A 248 7.88 5.94 -2.36
CA SER A 248 9.16 5.72 -3.02
C SER A 248 10.00 4.80 -2.15
N ARG A 249 10.76 3.89 -2.77
CA ARG A 249 11.86 3.21 -2.08
C ARG A 249 12.89 4.20 -1.61
#